data_AF-A0A965W3P4-F1
#
_entry.id   AF-A0A965W3P4-F1
#
_cell.length_a   1.000
_cell.length_b   1.000
_cell.length_c   1.000
_cell.angle_alpha   90.00
_cell.angle_beta   90.00
_cell.angle_gamma   90.00
#
_symmetry.space_group_name_H-M   'P 1'
#
loop_
_entity.id
_entity.type
_entity.pdbx_description
1 polymer ?
#
loop_
_entity_poly.entity_id
_entity_poly.type
_entity_poly.pdbx_seq_one_letter_code
_entity_poly.pdbx_strand_id
1 'polypeptide(L)'
;MKILNTQDNSFTLPVSTAGGTSNQWNSNYTTTNANSATWSNWSTVSANYATGSQYVKLSGDTMTGPLSTPALSTNNIFLAGNTLITAPSAANNVFLGDASTGKNTTTGTHNFMFGVSAGNNNSTGSDNAFVGFNAGRVNTTGSRNVFIGSRTGCKNTTGSSNVFIGNEAGCLNTTGYDNVSIGQIAGCGATGSMNVN
;
A
#
# COMPACT_ATOMS: atom_id res chain seq x y z
N MET A 1 30.52 -25.45 14.99
CA MET A 1 31.46 -25.86 13.94
C MET A 1 30.66 -25.97 12.64
N LYS A 2 30.93 -25.14 11.63
CA LYS A 2 30.19 -25.11 10.34
C LYS A 2 30.80 -26.16 9.42
N ILE A 3 29.99 -27.03 8.80
CA ILE A 3 30.45 -27.99 7.80
C ILE A 3 29.91 -27.52 6.45
N LEU A 4 30.81 -27.18 5.53
CA LEU A 4 30.47 -26.83 4.15
C LEU A 4 30.39 -28.15 3.34
N ASN A 5 29.25 -28.44 2.72
CA ASN A 5 29.17 -29.54 1.75
C ASN A 5 29.69 -29.04 0.40
N THR A 6 30.87 -29.50 -0.01
CA THR A 6 31.57 -29.00 -1.21
C THR A 6 31.06 -29.60 -2.52
N GLN A 7 30.04 -30.46 -2.50
CA GLN A 7 29.51 -31.09 -3.72
C GLN A 7 28.26 -30.43 -4.30
N ASP A 8 27.53 -29.61 -3.54
CA ASP A 8 26.29 -29.00 -4.00
C ASP A 8 26.12 -27.52 -3.58
N ASN A 9 27.14 -26.91 -2.98
CA ASN A 9 27.08 -25.54 -2.45
C ASN A 9 25.92 -25.31 -1.46
N SER A 10 25.39 -26.38 -0.86
CA SER A 10 24.31 -26.28 0.12
C SER A 10 24.85 -26.16 1.54
N PHE A 11 24.14 -25.38 2.36
CA PHE A 11 24.49 -25.10 3.75
C PHE A 11 23.47 -25.78 4.66
N THR A 12 23.90 -26.78 5.44
CA THR A 12 23.03 -27.45 6.42
C THR A 12 23.24 -26.82 7.80
N LEU A 13 22.19 -26.21 8.36
CA LEU A 13 22.19 -25.75 9.75
C LEU A 13 21.70 -26.87 10.68
N PRO A 14 22.30 -27.04 11.88
CA PRO A 14 21.84 -28.04 12.84
C PRO A 14 20.46 -27.64 13.39
N VAL A 15 19.49 -28.56 13.29
CA VAL A 15 18.17 -28.43 13.91
C VAL A 15 18.30 -28.72 15.40
N SER A 16 18.08 -27.72 16.27
CA SER A 16 17.86 -27.97 17.69
C SER A 16 16.42 -28.43 17.90
N THR A 17 16.22 -29.72 18.18
CA THR A 17 14.93 -30.27 18.57
C THR A 17 14.59 -29.87 20.01
N ALA A 18 13.67 -28.92 20.19
CA ALA A 18 12.87 -28.79 21.40
C ALA A 18 11.39 -28.93 21.00
N GLY A 19 10.69 -29.88 21.62
CA GLY A 19 9.39 -30.38 21.18
C GLY A 19 8.26 -29.34 21.16
N GLY A 20 7.38 -29.48 20.16
CA GLY A 20 6.13 -28.71 20.04
C GLY A 20 5.83 -28.35 18.57
N THR A 21 5.01 -29.19 17.91
CA THR A 21 4.31 -28.98 16.63
C THR A 21 4.88 -27.97 15.61
N SER A 22 5.59 -28.47 14.61
CA SER A 22 5.63 -28.01 13.21
C SER A 22 5.30 -26.53 12.94
N ASN A 23 6.30 -25.65 13.01
CA ASN A 23 6.52 -24.63 11.98
C ASN A 23 7.98 -24.19 12.03
N GLN A 24 8.85 -24.80 11.23
CA GLN A 24 10.26 -24.42 11.14
C GLN A 24 10.38 -23.09 10.39
N TRP A 25 10.18 -22.00 11.13
CA TRP A 25 10.52 -20.65 10.69
C TRP A 25 12.03 -20.46 10.82
N ASN A 26 12.64 -20.09 9.69
CA ASN A 26 14.00 -19.59 9.47
C ASN A 26 14.70 -19.04 10.75
N SER A 27 15.96 -19.43 10.97
CA SER A 27 16.80 -19.22 12.15
C SER A 27 17.14 -17.75 12.54
N ASN A 28 16.33 -16.76 12.15
CA ASN A 28 16.57 -15.32 12.37
C ASN A 28 15.49 -14.60 13.21
N TYR A 29 14.58 -15.33 13.84
CA TYR A 29 13.53 -14.73 14.67
C TYR A 29 13.82 -14.87 16.16
N THR A 30 13.73 -13.76 16.90
CA THR A 30 13.39 -13.78 18.32
C THR A 30 11.99 -13.21 18.47
N THR A 31 11.01 -14.09 18.69
CA THR A 31 9.65 -13.67 19.05
C THR A 31 9.64 -13.32 20.54
N THR A 32 9.98 -12.08 20.89
CA THR A 32 9.61 -11.56 22.20
C THR A 32 8.14 -11.16 22.12
N ASN A 33 7.24 -12.00 22.63
CA ASN A 33 5.78 -11.94 22.50
C ASN A 33 5.26 -12.14 21.07
N ALA A 34 4.13 -12.84 20.95
CA ALA A 34 3.44 -13.18 19.70
C ALA A 34 3.04 -11.97 18.81
N ASN A 35 3.36 -10.75 19.23
CA ASN A 35 2.98 -9.49 18.60
C ASN A 35 4.18 -8.57 18.26
N SER A 36 5.43 -9.02 18.40
CA SER A 36 6.60 -8.25 17.94
C SER A 36 7.71 -9.14 17.42
N ALA A 37 8.02 -9.00 16.13
CA ALA A 37 9.19 -9.61 15.51
C ALA A 37 10.27 -8.54 15.30
N THR A 38 11.44 -8.73 15.90
CA THR A 38 12.64 -7.93 15.60
C THR A 38 13.41 -8.63 14.48
N TRP A 39 13.80 -7.88 13.44
CA TRP A 39 14.38 -8.43 12.20
C TRP A 39 15.84 -8.05 12.10
N SER A 40 16.72 -9.05 11.90
CA SER A 40 18.16 -8.82 11.72
C SER A 40 18.50 -8.41 10.28
N ASN A 41 19.72 -7.87 10.15
CA ASN A 41 20.12 -6.80 9.21
C ASN A 41 20.36 -7.22 7.75
N TRP A 42 19.61 -8.18 7.22
CA TRP A 42 19.73 -8.64 5.84
C TRP A 42 18.36 -8.59 5.20
N SER A 43 18.27 -7.96 4.02
CA SER A 43 17.08 -7.81 3.18
C SER A 43 16.35 -9.14 3.04
N THR A 44 15.43 -9.39 3.96
CA THR A 44 14.58 -10.57 4.01
C THR A 44 13.18 -10.07 3.72
N VAL A 45 12.74 -10.29 2.48
CA VAL A 45 11.31 -10.27 2.17
C VAL A 45 10.69 -11.33 3.06
N SER A 46 9.87 -10.90 4.01
CA SER A 46 9.17 -11.85 4.84
C SER A 46 7.70 -11.53 4.88
N ALA A 47 6.96 -12.39 4.21
CA ALA A 47 5.52 -12.43 4.30
C ALA A 47 5.13 -13.03 5.65
N ASN A 48 4.55 -12.22 6.52
CA ASN A 48 3.82 -12.76 7.67
C ASN A 48 2.43 -13.19 7.17
N TYR A 49 2.21 -14.50 7.06
CA TYR A 49 1.00 -15.11 6.51
C TYR A 49 -0.21 -15.10 7.46
N ALA A 50 -0.22 -14.27 8.51
CA ALA A 50 -1.27 -14.33 9.52
C ALA A 50 -2.70 -14.13 8.95
N THR A 51 -2.87 -13.45 7.81
CA THR A 51 -4.19 -13.21 7.19
C THR A 51 -4.18 -13.02 5.65
N GLY A 52 -3.17 -13.51 4.93
CA GLY A 52 -3.11 -13.39 3.45
C GLY A 52 -2.74 -12.00 2.90
N SER A 53 -2.29 -11.08 3.75
CA SER A 53 -1.59 -9.86 3.31
C SER A 53 -0.08 -10.10 3.26
N GLN A 54 0.60 -9.64 2.21
CA GLN A 54 2.05 -9.79 2.06
C GLN A 54 2.73 -8.45 2.37
N TYR A 55 3.61 -8.46 3.37
CA TYR A 55 4.49 -7.32 3.67
C TYR A 55 5.85 -7.59 3.05
N VAL A 56 6.43 -6.57 2.40
CA VAL A 56 7.81 -6.60 1.91
C VAL A 56 8.57 -5.51 2.62
N LYS A 57 9.47 -5.89 3.53
CA LYS A 57 10.38 -4.97 4.21
C LYS A 57 11.61 -4.73 3.34
N LEU A 58 11.97 -3.48 3.08
CA LEU A 58 13.21 -3.10 2.40
C LEU A 58 14.34 -2.86 3.41
N SER A 59 15.59 -2.89 2.94
CA SER A 59 16.76 -2.68 3.80
C SER A 59 16.73 -1.28 4.43
N GLY A 60 16.76 -1.19 5.76
CA GLY A 60 16.71 0.08 6.51
C GLY A 60 15.35 0.42 7.12
N ASP A 61 14.30 -0.32 6.79
CA ASP A 61 12.99 -0.11 7.41
C ASP A 61 12.98 -0.55 8.89
N THR A 62 12.19 0.14 9.71
CA THR A 62 11.96 -0.21 11.12
C THR A 62 10.47 -0.44 11.33
N MET A 63 10.05 -1.69 11.51
CA MET A 63 8.67 -2.02 11.89
C MET A 63 8.61 -2.09 13.42
N THR A 64 8.20 -1.01 14.07
CA THR A 64 8.00 -0.96 15.54
C THR A 64 6.52 -0.73 15.85
N GLY A 65 5.89 -1.68 16.52
CA GLY A 65 4.49 -1.63 16.96
C GLY A 65 3.87 -3.03 16.96
N PRO A 66 2.85 -3.29 17.80
CA PRO A 66 2.08 -4.51 17.67
C PRO A 66 1.43 -4.56 16.29
N LEU A 67 1.35 -5.74 15.68
CA LEU A 67 0.41 -6.03 14.59
C LEU A 67 -1.02 -6.04 15.18
N SER A 68 -1.41 -5.00 15.92
CA SER A 68 -2.69 -4.91 16.60
C SER A 68 -3.73 -4.44 15.59
N THR A 69 -4.38 -5.41 14.96
CA THR A 69 -5.78 -5.41 14.50
C THR A 69 -6.42 -4.02 14.36
N PRO A 70 -6.59 -3.55 13.12
CA PRO A 70 -7.89 -3.64 12.50
C PRO A 70 -7.88 -4.83 11.55
N ALA A 71 -9.03 -5.49 11.36
CA ALA A 71 -9.18 -6.64 10.47
C ALA A 71 -8.49 -6.36 9.11
N LEU A 72 -7.28 -6.89 8.96
CA LEU A 72 -6.51 -6.77 7.73
C LEU A 72 -7.20 -7.67 6.74
N SER A 73 -7.96 -7.06 5.86
CA SER A 73 -8.54 -7.71 4.70
C SER A 73 -7.45 -8.35 3.84
N THR A 74 -7.83 -9.40 3.13
CA THR A 74 -6.92 -10.25 2.36
C THR A 74 -6.35 -9.52 1.13
N ASN A 75 -5.18 -9.99 0.67
CA ASN A 75 -4.57 -9.63 -0.62
C ASN A 75 -4.17 -8.15 -0.81
N ASN A 76 -3.75 -7.47 0.25
CA ASN A 76 -3.13 -6.16 0.11
C ASN A 76 -1.60 -6.27 -0.07
N ILE A 77 -1.03 -5.39 -0.89
CA ILE A 77 0.43 -5.18 -1.00
C ILE A 77 0.75 -3.81 -0.39
N PHE A 78 1.63 -3.79 0.61
CA PHE A 78 2.10 -2.57 1.26
C PHE A 78 3.62 -2.43 1.11
N LEU A 79 4.05 -1.34 0.48
CA LEU A 79 5.46 -0.94 0.41
C LEU A 79 5.53 0.51 0.88
N ALA A 80 5.74 0.70 2.19
CA ALA A 80 5.98 2.03 2.72
C ALA A 80 7.40 2.17 3.24
N GLY A 81 7.96 3.38 3.11
CA GLY A 81 9.19 3.75 3.81
C GLY A 81 9.01 3.68 5.34
N ASN A 82 9.94 4.26 6.08
CA ASN A 82 10.22 4.07 7.51
C ASN A 82 9.07 4.30 8.55
N THR A 83 7.78 4.24 8.21
CA THR A 83 6.66 4.51 9.13
C THR A 83 5.52 3.51 8.97
N LEU A 84 5.05 3.02 10.12
CA LEU A 84 3.90 2.11 10.29
C LEU A 84 2.66 2.61 9.52
N ILE A 85 2.21 1.84 8.54
CA ILE A 85 0.93 2.06 7.87
C ILE A 85 -0.18 1.67 8.86
N THR A 86 -1.09 2.60 9.18
CA THR A 86 -2.39 2.20 9.72
C THR A 86 -3.11 1.48 8.59
N ALA A 87 -3.07 0.16 8.60
CA ALA A 87 -3.49 -0.61 7.45
C ALA A 87 -5.00 -0.46 7.23
N PRO A 88 -5.44 -0.08 6.02
CA PRO A 88 -6.84 -0.05 5.65
C PRO A 88 -7.52 -1.40 5.88
N SER A 89 -8.79 -1.40 6.30
CA SER A 89 -9.58 -2.63 6.48
C SER A 89 -10.11 -3.21 5.16
N ALA A 90 -9.69 -2.68 4.01
CA ALA A 90 -10.27 -2.97 2.69
C ALA A 90 -9.38 -3.87 1.82
N ALA A 91 -9.97 -4.90 1.20
CA ALA A 91 -9.25 -6.00 0.55
C ALA A 91 -8.73 -5.64 -0.85
N ASN A 92 -7.79 -6.43 -1.37
CA ASN A 92 -7.37 -6.42 -2.78
C ASN A 92 -6.86 -5.05 -3.28
N ASN A 93 -6.03 -4.37 -2.51
CA ASN A 93 -5.46 -3.07 -2.86
C ASN A 93 -3.92 -3.12 -2.88
N VAL A 94 -3.30 -2.17 -3.59
CA VAL A 94 -1.86 -1.97 -3.61
C VAL A 94 -1.54 -0.55 -3.15
N PHE A 95 -0.77 -0.43 -2.07
CA PHE A 95 -0.38 0.87 -1.49
C PHE A 95 1.14 0.97 -1.40
N LEU A 96 1.70 1.96 -2.07
CA LEU A 96 3.14 2.18 -2.22
C LEU A 96 3.47 3.65 -1.88
N GLY A 97 4.07 3.96 -0.74
CA GLY A 97 4.32 5.36 -0.37
C GLY A 97 4.72 5.58 1.08
N ASP A 98 4.19 6.60 1.75
CA ASP A 98 4.37 6.80 3.20
C ASP A 98 3.16 6.27 3.98
N ALA A 99 3.19 6.42 5.30
CA ALA A 99 2.11 6.00 6.21
C ALA A 99 0.75 6.68 5.94
N SER A 100 0.69 7.68 5.05
CA SER A 100 -0.55 8.35 4.66
C SER A 100 -1.20 7.75 3.41
N THR A 101 -0.48 6.93 2.63
CA THR A 101 -0.97 6.34 1.38
C THR A 101 -2.14 5.39 1.65
N GLY A 102 -3.32 5.67 1.10
CA GLY A 102 -4.52 4.85 1.27
C GLY A 102 -5.03 4.66 2.70
N LYS A 103 -4.49 5.43 3.67
CA LYS A 103 -4.68 5.26 5.12
C LYS A 103 -6.14 5.04 5.54
N ASN A 104 -7.08 5.78 4.95
CA ASN A 104 -8.48 5.74 5.36
C ASN A 104 -9.36 4.78 4.54
N THR A 105 -8.78 3.87 3.74
CA THR A 105 -9.56 2.92 2.92
C THR A 105 -10.22 1.85 3.78
N THR A 106 -11.52 1.95 4.02
CA THR A 106 -12.23 1.03 4.92
C THR A 106 -12.86 -0.15 4.19
N THR A 107 -13.53 0.11 3.07
CA THR A 107 -14.24 -0.94 2.26
C THR A 107 -13.92 -0.89 0.77
N GLY A 108 -13.19 0.12 0.29
CA GLY A 108 -12.79 0.24 -1.11
C GLY A 108 -11.82 -0.85 -1.56
N THR A 109 -12.11 -1.50 -2.69
CA THR A 109 -11.29 -2.61 -3.22
C THR A 109 -10.69 -2.29 -4.58
N HIS A 110 -9.67 -3.04 -5.00
CA HIS A 110 -9.03 -2.91 -6.32
C HIS A 110 -8.41 -1.53 -6.58
N ASN A 111 -7.95 -0.85 -5.52
CA ASN A 111 -7.25 0.41 -5.66
C ASN A 111 -5.74 0.20 -5.80
N PHE A 112 -5.11 0.96 -6.69
CA PHE A 112 -3.66 1.10 -6.79
C PHE A 112 -3.28 2.52 -6.40
N MET A 113 -2.50 2.68 -5.34
CA MET A 113 -2.09 3.99 -4.84
C MET A 113 -0.57 4.04 -4.67
N PHE A 114 0.07 4.98 -5.36
CA PHE A 114 1.51 5.20 -5.34
C PHE A 114 1.83 6.66 -5.06
N GLY A 115 2.65 6.93 -4.05
CA GLY A 115 3.13 8.27 -3.69
C GLY A 115 2.62 8.77 -2.34
N VAL A 116 3.35 9.72 -1.77
CA VAL A 116 3.03 10.33 -0.46
C VAL A 116 1.62 10.92 -0.50
N SER A 117 0.78 10.49 0.44
CA SER A 117 -0.62 10.91 0.59
C SER A 117 -1.54 10.62 -0.60
N ALA A 118 -1.16 9.72 -1.51
CA ALA A 118 -2.05 9.26 -2.57
C ALA A 118 -3.26 8.53 -1.96
N GLY A 119 -4.47 8.95 -2.35
CA GLY A 119 -5.74 8.40 -1.87
C GLY A 119 -5.92 8.39 -0.34
N ASN A 120 -5.26 9.31 0.39
CA ASN A 120 -5.22 9.31 1.86
C ASN A 120 -6.61 9.20 2.51
N ASN A 121 -7.62 9.90 1.98
CA ASN A 121 -8.99 9.90 2.51
C ASN A 121 -9.97 8.96 1.80
N ASN A 122 -9.51 8.14 0.85
CA ASN A 122 -10.40 7.23 0.13
C ASN A 122 -11.03 6.30 1.15
N SER A 123 -12.34 6.35 1.37
CA SER A 123 -13.02 5.56 2.40
C SER A 123 -13.62 4.30 1.80
N THR A 124 -14.49 4.46 0.80
CA THR A 124 -15.22 3.34 0.18
C THR A 124 -15.04 3.28 -1.34
N GLY A 125 -14.29 4.21 -1.93
CA GLY A 125 -14.03 4.23 -3.37
C GLY A 125 -13.26 3.00 -3.82
N SER A 126 -13.71 2.39 -4.92
CA SER A 126 -13.10 1.19 -5.50
C SER A 126 -12.58 1.45 -6.92
N ASP A 127 -11.71 0.57 -7.40
CA ASP A 127 -11.19 0.58 -8.77
C ASP A 127 -10.46 1.90 -9.14
N ASN A 128 -9.79 2.54 -8.18
CA ASN A 128 -9.03 3.77 -8.44
C ASN A 128 -7.54 3.50 -8.66
N ALA A 129 -6.93 4.22 -9.60
CA ALA A 129 -5.48 4.24 -9.80
C ALA A 129 -4.94 5.66 -9.53
N PHE A 130 -4.30 5.85 -8.38
CA PHE A 130 -3.74 7.13 -7.94
C PHE A 130 -2.22 7.07 -7.89
N VAL A 131 -1.53 7.84 -8.73
CA VAL A 131 -0.07 7.79 -8.89
C VAL A 131 0.50 9.20 -8.82
N GLY A 132 1.14 9.54 -7.70
CA GLY A 132 1.83 10.81 -7.48
C GLY A 132 1.58 11.40 -6.09
N PHE A 133 2.40 12.39 -5.72
CA PHE A 133 2.23 13.15 -4.48
C PHE A 133 0.83 13.78 -4.42
N ASN A 134 0.05 13.46 -3.39
CA ASN A 134 -1.33 13.93 -3.20
C ASN A 134 -2.32 13.60 -4.33
N ALA A 135 -2.04 12.62 -5.19
CA ALA A 135 -3.00 12.17 -6.20
C ALA A 135 -4.27 11.63 -5.53
N GLY A 136 -5.44 12.18 -5.86
CA GLY A 136 -6.71 11.77 -5.25
C GLY A 136 -6.79 11.92 -3.72
N ARG A 137 -5.95 12.77 -3.10
CA ARG A 137 -5.74 12.85 -1.65
C ARG A 137 -7.04 12.88 -0.83
N VAL A 138 -8.03 13.65 -1.26
CA VAL A 138 -9.30 13.84 -0.52
C VAL A 138 -10.48 13.06 -1.10
N ASN A 139 -10.24 12.12 -2.03
CA ASN A 139 -11.27 11.22 -2.53
C ASN A 139 -11.90 10.50 -1.35
N THR A 140 -13.22 10.38 -1.28
CA THR A 140 -13.91 9.65 -0.21
C THR A 140 -14.61 8.43 -0.78
N THR A 141 -15.58 8.63 -1.69
CA THR A 141 -16.38 7.53 -2.26
C THR A 141 -16.25 7.41 -3.78
N GLY A 142 -15.56 8.35 -4.43
CA GLY A 142 -15.30 8.31 -5.87
C GLY A 142 -14.63 7.02 -6.30
N SER A 143 -15.14 6.40 -7.37
CA SER A 143 -14.66 5.10 -7.87
C SER A 143 -14.30 5.18 -9.34
N ARG A 144 -13.50 4.22 -9.83
CA ARG A 144 -13.10 4.13 -11.25
C ARG A 144 -12.33 5.36 -11.76
N ASN A 145 -11.58 6.03 -10.90
CA ASN A 145 -10.77 7.18 -11.29
C ASN A 145 -9.32 6.79 -11.59
N VAL A 146 -8.72 7.42 -12.60
CA VAL A 146 -7.29 7.31 -12.93
C VAL A 146 -6.66 8.68 -12.77
N PHE A 147 -5.89 8.89 -11.71
CA PHE A 147 -5.18 10.15 -11.43
C PHE A 147 -3.68 9.92 -11.44
N ILE A 148 -2.98 10.46 -12.45
CA ILE A 148 -1.54 10.28 -12.63
C ILE A 148 -0.86 11.65 -12.68
N GLY A 149 -0.01 11.93 -11.70
CA GLY A 149 0.72 13.18 -11.56
C GLY A 149 0.65 13.73 -10.13
N SER A 150 1.52 14.71 -9.83
CA SER A 150 1.48 15.41 -8.55
C SER A 150 0.23 16.28 -8.46
N ARG A 151 -0.53 16.15 -7.35
CA ARG A 151 -1.78 16.88 -7.04
C ARG A 151 -2.92 16.70 -8.04
N THR A 152 -2.86 15.66 -8.87
CA THR A 152 -3.90 15.31 -9.84
C THR A 152 -5.17 14.86 -9.12
N GLY A 153 -6.32 15.47 -9.47
CA GLY A 153 -7.60 15.18 -8.81
C GLY A 153 -7.60 15.37 -7.29
N CYS A 154 -6.68 16.18 -6.73
CA CYS A 154 -6.41 16.21 -5.28
C CYS A 154 -7.56 16.77 -4.42
N LYS A 155 -8.58 17.39 -5.05
CA LYS A 155 -9.83 17.83 -4.42
C LYS A 155 -11.05 16.95 -4.74
N ASN A 156 -10.88 15.88 -5.52
CA ASN A 156 -11.98 14.97 -5.82
C ASN A 156 -12.49 14.38 -4.52
N THR A 157 -13.80 14.39 -4.28
CA THR A 157 -14.43 13.78 -3.11
C THR A 157 -15.28 12.60 -3.54
N THR A 158 -16.27 12.82 -4.41
CA THR A 158 -17.22 11.77 -4.85
C THR A 158 -17.24 11.57 -6.36
N GLY A 159 -16.52 12.39 -7.13
CA GLY A 159 -16.40 12.25 -8.58
C GLY A 159 -15.89 10.87 -8.97
N SER A 160 -16.49 10.27 -9.99
CA SER A 160 -16.21 8.90 -10.43
C SER A 160 -15.94 8.84 -11.93
N SER A 161 -15.27 7.78 -12.39
CA SER A 161 -14.99 7.56 -13.81
C SER A 161 -14.16 8.68 -14.48
N ASN A 162 -13.34 9.40 -13.72
CA ASN A 162 -12.50 10.46 -14.28
C ASN A 162 -11.10 9.93 -14.66
N VAL A 163 -10.54 10.43 -15.77
CA VAL A 163 -9.15 10.19 -16.18
C VAL A 163 -8.41 11.51 -16.20
N PHE A 164 -7.58 11.75 -15.19
CA PHE A 164 -6.73 12.93 -15.10
C PHE A 164 -5.26 12.52 -15.14
N ILE A 165 -4.51 13.06 -16.11
CA ILE A 165 -3.10 12.74 -16.32
C ILE A 165 -2.34 14.05 -16.51
N GLY A 166 -1.36 14.32 -15.64
CA GLY A 166 -0.58 15.54 -15.62
C GLY A 166 -0.59 16.21 -14.25
N ASN A 167 0.48 16.95 -13.93
CA ASN A 167 0.57 17.71 -12.68
C ASN A 167 -0.61 18.68 -12.57
N GLU A 168 -1.34 18.60 -11.46
CA GLU A 168 -2.53 19.44 -11.19
C GLU A 168 -3.67 19.29 -12.21
N ALA A 169 -3.69 18.25 -13.05
CA ALA A 169 -4.85 17.95 -13.90
C ALA A 169 -6.09 17.66 -13.02
N GLY A 170 -7.23 18.24 -13.40
CA GLY A 170 -8.50 18.09 -12.66
C GLY A 170 -8.43 18.52 -11.18
N CYS A 171 -7.49 19.39 -10.80
CA CYS A 171 -7.15 19.63 -9.39
C CYS A 171 -8.25 20.26 -8.52
N LEU A 172 -9.24 20.94 -9.12
CA LEU A 172 -10.42 21.43 -8.40
C LEU A 172 -11.68 20.59 -8.63
N ASN A 173 -11.62 19.47 -9.39
CA ASN A 173 -12.77 18.58 -9.51
C ASN A 173 -13.14 18.06 -8.12
N THR A 174 -14.41 18.18 -7.72
CA THR A 174 -14.92 17.69 -6.43
C THR A 174 -15.88 16.52 -6.65
N THR A 175 -16.92 16.74 -7.45
CA THR A 175 -18.00 15.77 -7.68
C THR A 175 -18.22 15.42 -9.15
N GLY A 176 -17.53 16.08 -10.08
CA GLY A 176 -17.65 15.82 -11.51
C GLY A 176 -17.27 14.39 -11.88
N TYR A 177 -17.97 13.83 -12.85
CA TYR A 177 -17.78 12.46 -13.31
C TYR A 177 -17.57 12.38 -14.83
N ASP A 178 -17.03 11.26 -15.30
CA ASP A 178 -16.77 11.00 -16.73
C ASP A 178 -15.90 12.08 -17.40
N ASN A 179 -15.01 12.75 -16.67
CA ASN A 179 -14.12 13.74 -17.26
C ASN A 179 -12.80 13.10 -17.71
N VAL A 180 -12.27 13.59 -18.82
CA VAL A 180 -10.91 13.30 -19.29
C VAL A 180 -10.12 14.61 -19.30
N SER A 181 -8.94 14.62 -18.71
CA SER A 181 -8.05 15.79 -18.75
C SER A 181 -6.60 15.36 -18.80
N ILE A 182 -5.89 15.73 -19.88
CA ILE A 182 -4.52 15.27 -20.13
C ILE A 182 -3.61 16.47 -20.39
N GLY A 183 -2.70 16.72 -19.46
CA GLY A 183 -1.74 17.82 -19.52
C GLY A 183 -1.54 18.46 -18.15
N GLN A 184 -0.47 19.26 -18.01
CA GLN A 184 -0.27 20.05 -16.80
C GLN A 184 -1.44 21.05 -16.65
N ILE A 185 -2.12 21.03 -15.50
CA ILE A 185 -3.26 21.92 -15.15
C ILE A 185 -4.50 21.71 -16.03
N ALA A 186 -4.49 20.76 -16.98
CA ALA A 186 -5.63 20.46 -17.84
C ALA A 186 -6.88 20.15 -17.01
N GLY A 187 -7.99 20.78 -17.36
CA GLY A 187 -9.26 20.60 -16.66
C GLY A 187 -9.25 20.97 -15.17
N CYS A 188 -8.22 21.64 -14.63
CA CYS A 188 -8.22 21.93 -13.19
C CYS A 188 -9.43 22.78 -12.76
N GLY A 189 -9.89 23.72 -13.59
CA GLY A 189 -11.11 24.49 -13.36
C GLY A 189 -12.40 23.81 -13.81
N ALA A 190 -12.33 22.68 -14.51
CA ALA A 190 -13.49 21.97 -15.03
C ALA A 190 -14.06 21.06 -13.94
N THR A 191 -15.01 21.57 -13.17
CA THR A 191 -15.68 20.85 -12.07
C THR A 191 -16.98 20.16 -12.49
N GLY A 192 -17.39 20.34 -13.75
CA GLY A 192 -18.55 19.68 -14.35
C GLY A 192 -18.30 18.21 -14.66
N SER A 193 -19.20 17.60 -15.43
CA SER A 193 -19.10 16.19 -15.86
C SER A 193 -18.98 16.09 -17.37
N MET A 194 -18.48 14.97 -17.88
CA MET A 194 -18.36 14.68 -19.32
C MET A 194 -17.50 15.69 -20.10
N ASN A 195 -16.49 16.28 -19.47
CA ASN A 195 -15.55 17.19 -20.14
C ASN A 195 -14.36 16.44 -20.73
N VAL A 196 -13.79 16.95 -21.81
CA VAL A 196 -12.51 16.52 -22.38
C VAL A 196 -11.61 17.74 -22.52
N ASN A 197 -10.49 17.77 -21.78
CA ASN A 197 -9.56 18.90 -21.72
C ASN A 197 -8.11 18.49 -22.02
#